data_AF-A0A919TEZ7-F1
#
_entry.id   AF-A0A919TEZ7-F1
#
_cell.length_a   1.000
_cell.length_b   1.000
_cell.length_c   1.000
_cell.angle_alpha   90.00
_cell.angle_beta   90.00
_cell.angle_gamma   90.00
#
_symmetry.space_group_name_H-M   'P 1'
#
loop_
_entity.id
_entity.type
_entity.pdbx_description
1 polymer ?
#
loop_
_entity_poly.entity_id
_entity_poly.type
_entity_poly.pdbx_seq_one_letter_code
_entity_poly.pdbx_strand_id
1 'polypeptide(L)'
;MSEKREYPPAPIVHHPRCTHVRDRQFPLAATLDIALEHPNGRRHDGFQPHQHSVGVVEQVQYLPHEYAESDQTFPDAVRPMCLHCGGTHGVLDALVLPPGARVVDPP
;
A
#
# COMPACT_ATOMS: atom_id res chain seq x y z
N MET A 1 -0.23 14.03 21.56
CA MET A 1 0.63 13.13 20.76
C MET A 1 -0.27 12.43 19.76
N SER A 2 0.01 12.49 18.47
CA SER A 2 -0.73 11.71 17.47
C SER A 2 -0.44 10.22 17.68
N GLU A 3 -1.49 9.41 17.72
CA GLU A 3 -1.37 7.96 17.75
C GLU A 3 -0.72 7.49 16.43
N LYS A 4 0.31 6.63 16.54
CA LYS A 4 0.95 6.04 15.36
C LYS A 4 0.07 4.92 14.79
N ARG A 5 -0.01 4.82 13.46
CA ARG A 5 -0.88 3.91 12.69
C ARG A 5 -0.09 2.86 11.90
N GLU A 6 -0.68 1.68 11.76
CA GLU A 6 -0.25 0.68 10.79
C GLU A 6 -0.96 0.94 9.45
N TYR A 7 -0.20 1.08 8.37
CA TYR A 7 -0.72 1.26 7.03
C TYR A 7 -0.85 -0.07 6.29
N PRO A 8 -2.00 -0.34 5.65
CA PRO A 8 -2.12 -1.44 4.71
C PRO A 8 -1.17 -1.23 3.51
N PRO A 9 -0.99 -2.22 2.63
CA PRO A 9 -0.36 -1.99 1.34
C PRO A 9 -0.91 -0.75 0.64
N ALA A 10 -0.02 0.08 0.10
CA ALA A 10 -0.35 1.31 -0.59
C ALA A 10 -1.19 1.00 -1.84
N PRO A 11 -2.35 1.65 -2.00
CA PRO A 11 -3.00 1.67 -3.29
C PRO A 11 -2.17 2.48 -4.30
N ILE A 12 -2.33 2.18 -5.58
CA ILE A 12 -1.71 2.97 -6.65
C ILE A 12 -2.72 4.00 -7.17
N VAL A 13 -2.30 5.25 -7.26
CA VAL A 13 -3.11 6.36 -7.75
C VAL A 13 -2.72 6.68 -9.19
N HIS A 14 -3.68 6.55 -10.09
CA HIS A 14 -3.52 6.74 -11.51
C HIS A 14 -4.21 8.02 -11.99
N HIS A 15 -3.71 8.57 -13.09
CA HIS A 15 -4.48 9.52 -13.89
C HIS A 15 -5.69 8.80 -14.51
N PRO A 16 -6.87 9.44 -14.64
CA PRO A 16 -8.07 8.83 -15.24
C PRO A 16 -7.88 8.27 -16.65
N ARG A 17 -6.88 8.80 -17.38
CA ARG A 17 -6.52 8.38 -18.75
C ARG A 17 -5.33 7.41 -18.80
N CYS A 18 -4.87 6.90 -17.66
CA CYS A 18 -3.76 5.95 -17.61
C CYS A 18 -4.15 4.64 -18.28
N THR A 19 -3.33 4.17 -19.23
CA THR A 19 -3.58 2.96 -20.02
C THR A 19 -3.72 1.68 -19.18
N HIS A 20 -3.14 1.64 -17.98
CA HIS A 20 -3.23 0.47 -17.07
C HIS A 20 -4.62 0.32 -16.43
N VAL A 21 -5.35 1.43 -16.30
CA VAL A 21 -6.66 1.47 -15.62
C VAL A 21 -7.79 1.92 -16.53
N ARG A 22 -7.50 2.42 -17.75
CA ARG A 22 -8.48 2.98 -18.70
C ARG A 22 -9.61 2.01 -19.04
N ASP A 23 -9.30 0.72 -19.12
CA ASP A 23 -10.27 -0.31 -19.52
C ASP A 23 -10.92 -0.97 -18.28
N ARG A 24 -10.66 -0.45 -17.07
CA ARG A 24 -11.21 -0.92 -15.80
C ARG A 24 -12.16 0.13 -15.22
N GLN A 25 -13.23 -0.34 -14.57
CA GLN A 25 -14.17 0.54 -13.88
C GLN A 25 -13.69 0.77 -12.44
N PHE A 26 -12.84 1.77 -12.26
CA PHE A 26 -12.49 2.25 -10.94
C PHE A 26 -13.18 3.59 -10.67
N PRO A 27 -13.56 3.87 -9.41
CA PRO A 27 -14.16 5.15 -9.05
C PRO A 27 -13.16 6.29 -9.26
N LEU A 28 -13.67 7.40 -9.77
CA LEU A 28 -12.95 8.68 -9.82
C LEU A 28 -13.14 9.39 -8.48
N ALA A 29 -12.05 9.88 -7.90
CA ALA A 29 -12.08 10.66 -6.67
C ALA A 29 -11.26 11.94 -6.82
N ALA A 30 -11.61 13.00 -6.08
CA ALA A 30 -10.80 14.20 -6.07
C ALA A 30 -9.44 13.91 -5.43
N THR A 31 -8.40 14.60 -5.89
CA THR A 31 -7.03 14.38 -5.37
C THR A 31 -6.93 14.69 -3.88
N LEU A 32 -7.72 15.63 -3.38
CA LEU A 32 -7.80 15.92 -1.94
C LEU A 32 -8.42 14.74 -1.16
N ASP A 33 -9.53 14.19 -1.64
CA ASP A 33 -10.20 13.06 -1.00
C ASP A 33 -9.29 11.82 -0.98
N ILE A 34 -8.60 11.56 -2.11
CA ILE A 34 -7.60 10.49 -2.21
C ILE A 34 -6.49 10.68 -1.17
N ALA A 35 -5.98 11.90 -0.98
CA ALA A 35 -4.93 12.17 0.00
C ALA A 35 -5.39 11.99 1.45
N LEU A 36 -6.67 12.25 1.73
CA LEU A 36 -7.27 12.09 3.07
C LEU A 36 -7.60 10.62 3.36
N GLU A 37 -8.16 9.90 2.40
CA GLU A 37 -8.60 8.51 2.56
C GLU A 37 -7.47 7.49 2.39
N HIS A 38 -6.48 7.82 1.56
CA HIS A 38 -5.32 6.98 1.25
C HIS A 38 -4.01 7.74 1.51
N PRO A 39 -3.72 8.07 2.78
CA PRO A 39 -2.52 8.84 3.12
C PRO A 39 -1.23 8.18 2.63
N ASN A 40 -1.19 6.85 2.53
CA ASN A 40 -0.03 6.10 2.02
C ASN A 40 -0.09 5.75 0.52
N GLY A 41 -1.01 6.32 -0.25
CA GLY A 41 -1.18 6.01 -1.67
C GLY A 41 0.06 6.39 -2.50
N ARG A 42 0.45 5.51 -3.44
CA ARG A 42 1.59 5.72 -4.33
C ARG A 42 1.11 6.24 -5.68
N ARG A 43 1.69 7.34 -6.16
CA ARG A 43 1.43 7.81 -7.53
C ARG A 43 2.00 6.86 -8.58
N HIS A 44 1.21 6.58 -9.61
CA HIS A 44 1.71 6.02 -10.87
C HIS A 44 2.40 7.13 -11.69
N ASP A 45 3.41 6.81 -12.49
CA ASP A 45 4.30 7.79 -13.16
C ASP A 45 3.58 8.85 -14.01
N GLY A 46 2.39 8.53 -14.51
CA GLY A 46 1.56 9.45 -15.29
C GLY A 46 0.61 10.35 -14.47
N PHE A 47 0.57 10.22 -13.15
CA PHE A 47 -0.31 11.01 -12.29
C PHE A 47 0.44 12.19 -11.66
N GLN A 48 0.08 13.41 -12.09
CA GLN A 48 0.54 14.66 -11.49
C GLN A 48 -0.58 15.24 -10.63
N PRO A 49 -0.51 15.12 -9.29
CA PRO A 49 -1.56 15.62 -8.41
C PRO A 49 -1.63 17.15 -8.46
N HIS A 50 -2.81 17.68 -8.72
CA HIS A 50 -3.17 19.10 -8.58
C HIS A 50 -4.40 19.20 -7.68
N GLN A 51 -4.57 20.31 -6.95
CA GLN A 51 -5.72 20.51 -6.04
C GLN A 51 -7.11 20.42 -6.71
N HIS A 52 -7.16 20.38 -8.03
CA HIS A 52 -8.39 20.28 -8.83
C HIS A 52 -8.39 19.06 -9.77
N SER A 53 -7.40 18.17 -9.66
CA SER A 53 -7.37 16.93 -10.45
C SER A 53 -8.23 15.85 -9.79
N VAL A 54 -8.72 14.94 -10.63
CA VAL A 54 -9.31 13.68 -10.19
C VAL A 54 -8.32 12.56 -10.47
N GLY A 55 -8.28 11.58 -9.58
CA GLY A 55 -7.47 10.38 -9.69
C GLY A 55 -8.34 9.14 -9.67
N VAL A 56 -7.73 8.03 -10.06
CA VAL A 56 -8.27 6.68 -9.95
C VAL A 56 -7.43 5.91 -8.94
N VAL A 57 -8.08 5.29 -7.96
CA VAL A 57 -7.39 4.48 -6.95
C VAL A 57 -7.49 3.00 -7.34
N GLU A 58 -6.35 2.38 -7.64
CA GLU A 58 -6.23 0.94 -7.84
C GLU A 58 -5.77 0.28 -6.52
N GLN A 59 -6.63 -0.59 -5.97
CA GLN A 59 -6.24 -1.46 -4.87
C GLN A 59 -5.48 -2.66 -5.44
N VAL A 60 -4.16 -2.64 -5.30
CA VAL A 60 -3.29 -3.73 -5.81
C VAL A 60 -3.22 -4.85 -4.79
N GLN A 61 -3.46 -6.09 -5.24
CA GLN A 61 -3.12 -7.27 -4.46
C GLN A 61 -1.63 -7.55 -4.61
N TYR A 62 -0.89 -7.36 -3.53
CA TYR A 62 0.53 -7.68 -3.48
C TYR A 62 0.70 -9.16 -3.17
N LEU A 63 1.39 -9.89 -4.05
CA LEU A 63 1.83 -11.27 -3.75
C LEU A 63 2.80 -11.27 -2.56
N PRO A 64 2.94 -12.40 -1.85
CA PRO A 64 3.97 -12.52 -0.81
C PRO A 64 5.34 -12.11 -1.34
N HIS A 65 6.01 -11.21 -0.62
CA HIS A 65 7.34 -10.71 -0.94
C HIS A 65 8.14 -10.48 0.34
N GLU A 66 9.47 -10.48 0.25
CA GLU A 66 10.33 -10.07 1.35
C GLU A 66 10.15 -8.58 1.65
N TYR A 67 10.39 -8.19 2.90
CA TYR A 67 10.38 -6.79 3.27
C TYR A 67 11.65 -6.10 2.78
N ALA A 68 11.48 -5.09 1.94
CA ALA A 68 12.49 -4.10 1.61
C ALA A 68 12.02 -2.73 2.12
N GLU A 69 12.88 -1.95 2.75
CA GLU A 69 12.53 -0.62 3.28
C GLU A 69 12.39 0.41 2.15
N SER A 70 11.33 1.23 2.23
CA SER A 70 11.05 2.34 1.32
C SER A 70 11.76 3.63 1.76
N ASP A 71 12.12 4.48 0.81
CA ASP A 71 12.58 5.85 1.07
C ASP A 71 11.43 6.81 1.48
N GLN A 72 10.18 6.38 1.29
CA GLN A 72 8.98 7.10 1.72
C GLN A 72 8.61 6.71 3.15
N THR A 73 8.33 7.71 4.00
CA THR A 73 7.90 7.51 5.39
C THR A 73 6.84 8.53 5.77
N PHE A 74 5.78 8.08 6.46
CA PHE A 74 4.77 8.96 7.05
C PHE A 74 5.07 9.25 8.52
N PRO A 75 4.90 10.50 9.01
CA PRO A 75 5.23 10.86 10.39
C PRO A 75 4.49 10.04 11.47
N ASP A 76 3.29 9.59 11.16
CA ASP A 76 2.42 8.79 12.03
C ASP A 76 2.54 7.28 11.76
N ALA A 77 3.48 6.82 10.93
CA ALA A 77 3.72 5.39 10.75
C ALA A 77 4.29 4.73 12.02
N VAL A 78 3.80 3.54 12.36
CA VAL A 78 4.34 2.71 13.46
C VAL A 78 5.74 2.17 13.12
N ARG A 79 6.01 1.87 11.84
CA ARG A 79 7.25 1.30 11.29
C ARG A 79 7.58 1.92 9.91
N PRO A 80 8.79 1.77 9.36
CA PRO A 80 9.07 2.16 7.98
C PRO A 80 8.19 1.38 6.99
N MET A 81 7.90 1.98 5.83
CA MET A 81 7.06 1.37 4.80
C MET A 81 7.87 0.38 3.96
N CYS A 82 7.21 -0.63 3.39
CA CYS A 82 7.83 -1.53 2.44
C CYS A 82 7.95 -0.89 1.04
N LEU A 83 9.11 -1.02 0.39
CA LEU A 83 9.37 -0.56 -0.98
C LEU A 83 8.46 -1.23 -2.03
N HIS A 84 8.12 -2.50 -1.82
CA HIS A 84 7.33 -3.27 -2.77
C HIS A 84 5.85 -2.89 -2.72
N CYS A 85 5.27 -2.87 -1.53
CA CYS A 85 3.84 -2.67 -1.36
C CYS A 85 3.45 -1.30 -0.81
N GLY A 86 4.39 -0.47 -0.33
CA GLY A 86 4.07 0.82 0.29
C GLY A 86 3.24 0.71 1.57
N GLY A 87 3.23 -0.44 2.23
CA GLY A 87 2.55 -0.65 3.51
C GLY A 87 3.55 -0.89 4.64
N THR A 88 3.15 -0.60 5.88
CA THR A 88 3.92 -0.98 7.06
C THR A 88 3.39 -2.33 7.49
N HIS A 89 3.94 -3.42 6.95
CA HIS A 89 3.40 -4.77 7.22
C HIS A 89 3.22 -5.01 8.72
N GLY A 90 2.06 -5.55 9.10
CA GLY A 90 1.87 -6.32 10.34
C GLY A 90 2.92 -7.42 10.45
N VAL A 91 3.28 -7.76 11.70
CA VAL A 91 4.33 -8.73 12.10
C VAL A 91 4.63 -9.78 11.01
N LEU A 92 5.66 -9.52 10.19
CA LEU A 92 6.26 -10.54 9.33
C LEU A 92 6.95 -11.64 10.16
N ASP A 93 7.06 -11.45 11.49
CA ASP A 93 7.76 -12.30 12.47
C ASP A 93 6.86 -13.06 13.47
N ALA A 94 5.80 -13.75 13.03
CA ALA A 94 5.11 -14.66 13.94
C ALA A 94 4.81 -16.03 13.31
N LEU A 95 5.89 -16.77 13.02
CA LEU A 95 5.86 -18.20 13.29
C LEU A 95 6.86 -18.54 14.40
N VAL A 96 6.55 -18.14 15.64
CA VAL A 96 7.19 -18.75 16.80
C VAL A 96 6.63 -20.15 16.94
N LEU A 97 7.29 -21.12 16.34
CA LEU A 97 7.01 -22.52 16.61
C LEU A 97 7.45 -22.84 18.05
N PRO A 98 6.59 -23.49 18.86
CA PRO A 98 6.99 -23.91 20.20
C PRO A 98 8.17 -24.90 20.14
N PRO A 99 8.99 -24.99 21.19
CA PRO A 99 10.00 -26.05 21.29
C PRO A 99 9.32 -27.42 21.10
N GLY A 100 9.60 -28.08 19.97
CA GLY A 100 9.03 -29.40 19.64
C GLY A 100 8.11 -29.48 18.42
N ALA A 101 7.85 -28.38 17.69
CA ALA A 101 7.14 -28.48 16.42
C ALA A 101 7.90 -29.35 15.40
N ARG A 102 7.20 -30.21 14.66
CA ARG A 102 7.75 -31.03 13.57
C ARG A 102 6.89 -30.88 12.31
N VAL A 103 7.54 -30.95 11.16
CA VAL A 103 6.89 -31.00 9.84
C VAL A 103 6.19 -32.35 9.69
N VAL A 104 4.94 -32.33 9.23
CA VAL A 104 4.21 -33.50 8.75
C VAL A 104 4.19 -33.47 7.23
N ASP A 105 4.54 -34.59 6.60
CA ASP A 105 4.50 -34.69 5.14
C ASP A 105 3.04 -34.71 4.64
N PRO A 106 2.74 -34.05 3.50
CA PRO A 106 1.41 -34.08 2.92
C PRO A 106 1.06 -35.48 2.38
N PRO A 107 -0.25 -35.81 2.29
CA PRO A 107 -0.74 -37.12 1.89
C PRO A 107 -0.37 -37.51 0.44
#